data_AF-A0A4R6G5U0-F1
#
_entry.id   AF-A0A4R6G5U0-F1
#
_cell.length_a   1.000
_cell.length_b   1.000
_cell.length_c   1.000
_cell.angle_alpha   90.00
_cell.angle_beta   90.00
_cell.angle_gamma   90.00
#
_symmetry.space_group_name_H-M   'P 1'
#
loop_
_entity.id
_entity.type
_entity.pdbx_description
1 polymer ?
#
loop_
_entity_poly.entity_id
_entity_poly.type
_entity_poly.pdbx_seq_one_letter_code
_entity_poly.pdbx_strand_id
1 'polypeptide(L)'
;MENAVYNQALTALKNLFGTPRPLVNKGGARFLRNGTITIYHTELAPGNEAEIAFNVHPLASAYRITPAALTSLLDECKYLTGKPTETNKVQNWPRIGFATAEDVTRVMEKLSAVLVK
;
A
#
# COMPACT_ATOMS: atom_id res chain seq x y z
N MET A 1 1.88 -1.70 21.77
CA MET A 1 0.97 -0.59 21.43
C MET A 1 0.23 -1.00 20.17
N GLU A 2 -1.09 -0.90 20.17
CA GLU A 2 -1.90 -1.27 19.00
C GLU A 2 -1.86 -0.12 17.99
N ASN A 3 -1.29 -0.34 16.81
CA ASN A 3 -1.22 0.68 15.76
C ASN A 3 -2.54 0.67 14.95
N ALA A 4 -3.43 1.61 15.29
CA ALA A 4 -4.76 1.70 14.70
C ALA A 4 -4.72 1.97 13.19
N VAL A 5 -3.81 2.83 12.72
CA VAL A 5 -3.66 3.17 11.30
C VAL A 5 -3.23 1.95 10.48
N TYR A 6 -2.22 1.22 10.96
CA TYR A 6 -1.79 -0.02 10.35
C TYR A 6 -2.91 -1.08 10.34
N ASN A 7 -3.61 -1.27 11.46
CA ASN A 7 -4.68 -2.27 11.56
C ASN A 7 -5.85 -1.95 10.61
N GLN A 8 -6.21 -0.67 10.47
CA GLN A 8 -7.22 -0.22 9.53
C GLN A 8 -6.77 -0.45 8.08
N ALA A 9 -5.55 -0.06 7.72
CA ALA A 9 -5.01 -0.27 6.39
C ALA A 9 -4.89 -1.76 6.04
N LEU A 10 -4.44 -2.59 6.99
CA LEU A 10 -4.36 -4.03 6.85
C LEU A 10 -5.74 -4.66 6.60
N THR A 11 -6.77 -4.19 7.31
CA THR A 11 -8.16 -4.64 7.13
C THR A 11 -8.70 -4.25 5.75
N ALA A 12 -8.49 -3.00 5.33
CA ALA A 12 -8.92 -2.55 4.01
C ALA A 12 -8.20 -3.32 2.88
N LEU A 13 -6.90 -3.61 3.05
CA LEU A 13 -6.12 -4.40 2.08
C LEU A 13 -6.59 -5.85 2.03
N LYS A 14 -6.99 -6.44 3.17
CA LYS A 14 -7.58 -7.80 3.20
C LYS A 14 -8.84 -7.89 2.34
N ASN A 15 -9.67 -6.87 2.38
CA ASN A 15 -10.90 -6.84 1.58
C ASN A 15 -10.61 -6.79 0.08
N LEU A 16 -9.56 -6.06 -0.35
CA LEU A 16 -9.21 -5.90 -1.76
C LEU A 16 -8.32 -7.02 -2.31
N PHE A 17 -7.35 -7.48 -1.53
CA PHE A 17 -6.28 -8.36 -2.00
C PHE A 17 -6.29 -9.75 -1.36
N GLY A 18 -7.20 -10.00 -0.41
CA GLY A 18 -7.36 -11.29 0.27
C GLY A 18 -6.39 -11.49 1.45
N THR A 19 -6.06 -12.74 1.74
CA THR A 19 -5.29 -13.08 2.96
C THR A 19 -3.81 -12.68 2.86
N PRO A 20 -3.28 -11.88 3.80
CA PRO A 20 -1.86 -11.55 3.84
C PRO A 20 -1.02 -12.67 4.45
N ARG A 21 0.27 -12.66 4.13
CA ARG A 21 1.32 -13.42 4.82
C ARG A 21 2.17 -12.46 5.65
N PRO A 22 2.42 -12.73 6.95
CA PRO A 22 3.30 -11.87 7.75
C PRO A 22 4.73 -11.88 7.19
N LEU A 23 5.44 -10.76 7.33
CA LEU A 23 6.86 -10.69 7.03
C LEU A 23 7.68 -11.41 8.11
N VAL A 24 8.85 -11.95 7.74
CA VAL A 24 9.73 -12.69 8.67
C VAL A 24 10.18 -11.83 9.85
N ASN A 25 10.47 -10.55 9.60
CA ASN A 25 10.85 -9.58 10.63
C ASN A 25 9.66 -9.04 11.45
N LYS A 26 8.43 -9.52 11.21
CA LYS A 26 7.18 -9.04 11.83
C LYS A 26 6.88 -7.55 11.63
N GLY A 27 7.63 -6.87 10.76
CA GLY A 27 7.48 -5.43 10.48
C GLY A 27 6.32 -5.08 9.56
N GLY A 28 5.52 -6.06 9.16
CA GLY A 28 4.47 -5.88 8.18
C GLY A 28 3.86 -7.17 7.67
N ALA A 29 3.10 -7.05 6.58
CA ALA A 29 2.45 -8.17 5.91
C ALA A 29 2.43 -7.99 4.39
N ARG A 30 2.42 -9.10 3.66
CA ARG A 30 2.49 -9.15 2.20
C ARG A 30 1.29 -9.87 1.60
N PHE A 31 0.71 -9.27 0.58
CA PHE A 31 -0.36 -9.82 -0.24
C PHE A 31 0.22 -10.30 -1.57
N LEU A 32 -0.24 -11.45 -2.06
CA LEU A 32 0.31 -12.12 -3.25
C LEU A 32 -0.76 -12.51 -4.29
N ARG A 33 -2.05 -12.36 -3.99
CA ARG A 33 -3.15 -12.94 -4.79
C ARG A 33 -3.29 -12.28 -6.18
N ASN A 34 -3.03 -10.98 -6.29
CA ASN A 34 -3.27 -10.17 -7.49
C ASN A 34 -2.06 -9.27 -7.78
N GLY A 35 -0.85 -9.82 -7.68
CA GLY A 35 0.39 -9.05 -7.63
C GLY A 35 0.90 -8.90 -6.20
N THR A 36 2.06 -8.25 -6.04
CA THR A 36 2.73 -8.13 -4.74
C THR A 36 2.50 -6.75 -4.14
N ILE A 37 1.89 -6.73 -2.96
CA ILE A 37 1.74 -5.52 -2.15
C ILE A 37 2.26 -5.83 -0.76
N THR A 38 3.03 -4.92 -0.17
CA THR A 38 3.54 -5.09 1.19
C THR A 38 3.16 -3.88 2.03
N ILE A 39 2.47 -4.10 3.15
CA ILE A 39 2.22 -3.08 4.16
C ILE A 39 3.23 -3.22 5.29
N TYR A 40 3.76 -2.10 5.78
CA TYR A 40 4.75 -2.00 6.85
C TYR A 40 4.20 -1.14 7.99
N HIS A 41 4.59 -1.46 9.23
CA HIS A 41 4.39 -0.64 10.43
C HIS A 41 5.70 -0.32 11.17
N THR A 42 6.83 -0.79 10.62
CA THR A 42 8.19 -0.50 11.08
C THR A 42 9.05 -0.10 9.88
N GLU A 43 10.20 0.54 10.11
CA GLU A 43 11.09 1.01 9.02
C GLU A 43 10.33 1.94 8.05
N LEU A 44 9.66 2.94 8.64
CA LEU A 44 8.84 3.93 7.95
C LEU A 44 9.58 5.26 7.90
N ALA A 45 9.27 6.07 6.89
CA ALA A 45 9.64 7.47 6.89
C ALA A 45 9.07 8.18 8.14
N PRO A 46 9.79 9.20 8.67
CA PRO A 46 9.32 9.94 9.84
C PRO A 46 7.91 10.50 9.67
N GLY A 47 7.08 10.33 10.70
CA GLY A 47 5.70 10.83 10.73
C GLY A 47 4.65 9.90 10.09
N ASN A 48 5.05 8.71 9.63
CA ASN A 48 4.13 7.66 9.21
C ASN A 48 3.90 6.63 10.31
N GLU A 49 2.66 6.17 10.41
CA GLU A 49 2.23 5.03 11.21
C GLU A 49 2.15 3.74 10.37
N ALA A 50 1.98 3.87 9.05
CA ALA A 50 2.05 2.75 8.11
C ALA A 50 2.53 3.19 6.73
N GLU A 51 3.09 2.26 5.96
CA GLU A 51 3.41 2.45 4.55
C GLU A 51 3.04 1.23 3.72
N ILE A 52 2.54 1.44 2.50
CA ILE A 52 2.25 0.35 1.55
C ILE A 52 3.16 0.49 0.34
N ALA A 53 3.88 -0.57 -0.01
CA ALA A 53 4.68 -0.70 -1.23
C ALA A 53 3.96 -1.56 -2.28
N PHE A 54 4.02 -1.15 -3.55
CA PHE A 54 3.31 -1.79 -4.66
C PHE A 54 4.25 -2.28 -5.75
N ASN A 55 4.21 -3.57 -6.06
CA ASN A 55 4.87 -4.12 -7.24
C ASN A 55 4.02 -3.86 -8.49
N VAL A 56 4.35 -2.79 -9.21
CA VAL A 56 3.52 -2.23 -10.29
C VAL A 56 3.22 -3.24 -11.40
N HIS A 57 4.23 -3.94 -11.93
CA HIS A 57 4.02 -4.78 -13.12
C HIS A 57 3.04 -5.95 -12.89
N PRO A 58 3.23 -6.81 -11.87
CA PRO A 58 2.29 -7.89 -11.59
C PRO A 58 0.91 -7.37 -11.17
N LEU A 59 0.85 -6.25 -10.45
CA LEU A 59 -0.40 -5.66 -10.01
C LEU A 59 -1.21 -5.11 -11.20
N ALA A 60 -0.59 -4.31 -12.06
CA ALA A 60 -1.22 -3.77 -13.26
C ALA A 60 -1.78 -4.88 -14.17
N SER A 61 -0.98 -5.94 -14.39
CA SER A 61 -1.41 -7.13 -15.14
C SER A 61 -2.62 -7.81 -14.52
N ALA A 62 -2.62 -8.02 -13.19
CA ALA A 62 -3.71 -8.68 -12.49
C ALA A 62 -5.06 -7.92 -12.55
N TYR A 63 -5.01 -6.60 -12.74
CA TYR A 63 -6.18 -5.72 -12.87
C TYR A 63 -6.42 -5.22 -14.30
N ARG A 64 -5.71 -5.77 -15.29
CA ARG A 64 -5.85 -5.43 -16.73
C ARG A 64 -5.72 -3.93 -17.03
N ILE A 65 -4.87 -3.24 -16.28
CA ILE A 65 -4.51 -1.83 -16.52
C ILE A 65 -3.05 -1.72 -16.95
N THR A 66 -2.67 -0.60 -17.54
CA THR A 66 -1.27 -0.37 -17.91
C THR A 66 -0.42 -0.05 -16.67
N PRO A 67 0.86 -0.41 -16.65
CA PRO A 67 1.77 -0.01 -15.57
C PRO A 67 1.80 1.51 -15.37
N ALA A 68 1.76 2.29 -16.46
CA ALA A 68 1.70 3.74 -16.40
C ALA A 68 0.43 4.26 -15.70
N ALA A 69 -0.74 3.71 -16.01
CA ALA A 69 -1.99 4.09 -15.34
C ALA A 69 -1.96 3.75 -13.84
N LEU A 70 -1.40 2.60 -13.47
CA LEU A 70 -1.22 2.24 -12.07
C LEU A 70 -0.23 3.19 -11.37
N THR A 71 0.91 3.52 -12.00
CA THR A 71 1.85 4.49 -11.45
C THR A 71 1.20 5.85 -11.23
N SER A 72 0.45 6.37 -12.21
CA SER A 72 -0.29 7.63 -12.06
C SER A 72 -1.30 7.58 -10.90
N LEU A 73 -2.05 6.49 -10.76
CA LEU A 73 -2.96 6.28 -9.63
C LEU A 73 -2.21 6.33 -8.29
N LEU A 74 -1.05 5.66 -8.20
CA LEU A 74 -0.25 5.62 -6.97
C LEU A 74 0.37 6.99 -6.64
N ASP A 75 0.79 7.75 -7.65
CA ASP A 75 1.28 9.12 -7.48
C ASP A 75 0.16 10.06 -6.99
N GLU A 76 -1.05 9.92 -7.53
CA GLU A 76 -2.20 10.65 -7.03
C GLU A 76 -2.54 10.29 -5.58
N CYS A 77 -2.48 9.00 -5.20
CA CYS A 77 -2.68 8.59 -3.82
C CYS A 77 -1.57 9.10 -2.88
N LYS A 78 -0.33 9.16 -3.36
CA LYS A 78 0.78 9.76 -2.62
C LYS A 78 0.57 11.25 -2.40
N TYR A 79 0.07 11.96 -3.41
CA TYR A 79 -0.29 13.38 -3.29
C TYR A 79 -1.44 13.59 -2.29
N LEU A 80 -2.43 12.69 -2.25
CA LEU A 80 -3.56 12.77 -1.32
C LEU A 80 -3.15 12.72 0.15
N THR A 81 -2.14 11.92 0.51
CA THR A 81 -1.66 11.85 1.90
C THR A 81 -0.56 12.88 2.19
N GLY A 82 0.16 13.32 1.15
CA GLY A 82 1.27 14.25 1.27
C GLY A 82 2.44 13.71 2.10
N LYS A 83 2.47 12.39 2.38
CA LYS A 83 3.42 11.80 3.31
C LYS A 83 4.75 11.47 2.64
N PRO A 84 5.88 11.72 3.33
CA PRO A 84 7.17 11.21 2.86
C PRO A 84 7.14 9.69 2.87
N THR A 85 7.92 9.07 2.00
CA THR A 85 8.05 7.62 1.93
C THR A 85 9.50 7.26 1.64
N GLU A 86 10.03 6.25 2.32
CA GLU A 86 11.39 5.79 2.03
C GLU A 86 11.37 4.81 0.85
N THR A 87 12.00 5.20 -0.25
CA THR A 87 12.18 4.30 -1.40
C THR A 87 13.14 3.18 -1.01
N ASN A 88 12.67 1.93 -1.02
CA ASN A 88 13.55 0.78 -0.85
C ASN A 88 14.53 0.69 -2.03
N LYS A 89 15.83 0.85 -1.76
CA LYS A 89 16.90 0.88 -2.78
C LYS A 89 17.01 -0.39 -3.62
N VAL A 90 16.49 -1.53 -3.13
CA VAL A 90 16.64 -2.83 -3.82
C VAL A 90 15.51 -3.06 -4.84
N GLN A 91 14.28 -2.68 -4.50
CA GLN A 91 13.10 -3.02 -5.31
C GLN A 91 12.45 -1.81 -6.00
N ASN A 92 12.74 -0.59 -5.54
CA ASN A 92 12.21 0.67 -6.08
C ASN A 92 10.69 0.66 -6.33
N TRP A 93 9.94 -0.03 -5.47
CA TRP A 93 8.48 -0.06 -5.56
C TRP A 93 7.91 1.25 -5.03
N PRO A 94 6.94 1.88 -5.73
CA PRO A 94 6.24 3.05 -5.22
C PRO A 94 5.59 2.74 -3.88
N ARG A 95 5.67 3.72 -2.97
CA ARG A 95 5.12 3.64 -1.62
C ARG A 95 4.12 4.76 -1.36
N ILE A 96 3.15 4.48 -0.50
CA ILE A 96 2.21 5.45 0.05
C ILE A 96 2.29 5.37 1.57
N GLY A 97 2.48 6.52 2.23
CA GLY A 97 2.53 6.63 3.68
C GLY A 97 1.22 7.14 4.29
N PHE A 98 0.96 6.72 5.53
CA PHE A 98 -0.23 7.06 6.30
C PHE A 98 0.19 7.52 7.69
N ALA A 99 -0.33 8.67 8.14
CA ALA A 99 -0.18 9.11 9.52
C ALA A 99 -1.50 8.98 10.29
N THR A 100 -2.63 8.97 9.58
CA THR A 100 -3.96 8.98 10.18
C THR A 100 -4.88 7.93 9.57
N ALA A 101 -5.94 7.60 10.30
CA ALA A 101 -7.05 6.78 9.81
C ALA A 101 -7.73 7.35 8.57
N GLU A 102 -7.77 8.68 8.45
CA GLU A 102 -8.39 9.37 7.32
C GLU A 102 -7.57 9.21 6.04
N ASP A 103 -6.23 9.26 6.15
CA ASP A 103 -5.34 8.97 5.02
C ASP A 103 -5.62 7.59 4.43
N VAL A 104 -5.82 6.60 5.31
CA VAL A 104 -6.13 5.22 4.92
C VAL A 104 -7.46 5.18 4.16
N THR A 105 -8.52 5.77 4.70
CA THR A 105 -9.84 5.77 4.05
C THR A 105 -9.76 6.36 2.65
N ARG A 106 -9.20 7.56 2.49
CA ARG A 106 -9.13 8.27 1.20
C ARG A 106 -8.36 7.47 0.14
N VAL A 107 -7.21 6.90 0.51
CA VAL A 107 -6.40 6.11 -0.42
C VAL A 107 -7.11 4.80 -0.78
N MET A 108 -7.70 4.11 0.19
CA MET A 108 -8.33 2.82 -0.06
C MET A 108 -9.61 2.94 -0.88
N GLU A 109 -10.38 4.02 -0.71
CA GLU A 109 -11.51 4.37 -1.60
C GLU A 109 -11.05 4.62 -3.04
N LYS A 110 -9.95 5.37 -3.21
CA LYS A 110 -9.41 5.64 -4.54
C LYS A 110 -8.87 4.39 -5.23
N LEU A 111 -8.15 3.54 -4.48
CA LEU A 111 -7.67 2.26 -5.00
C LEU A 111 -8.82 1.32 -5.35
N SER A 112 -9.86 1.22 -4.51
CA SER A 112 -10.99 0.32 -4.76
C SER A 112 -11.86 0.77 -5.94
N ALA A 113 -11.92 2.07 -6.23
CA ALA A 113 -12.65 2.61 -7.38
C ALA A 113 -12.01 2.22 -8.73
N VAL A 114 -10.69 1.99 -8.77
CA VAL A 114 -9.95 1.68 -10.00
C VAL A 114 -9.57 0.20 -10.08
N LEU A 115 -9.15 -0.39 -8.97
CA LEU A 115 -8.71 -1.79 -8.88
C LEU A 115 -9.92 -2.71 -8.62
N VAL A 116 -10.88 -2.66 -9.54
CA VAL A 116 -12.05 -3.54 -9.55
C VAL A 116 -11.70 -4.78 -10.39
N LYS A 117 -12.02 -5.96 -9.85
CA LYS A 117 -11.94 -7.22 -10.59
C LYS A 117 -13.29 -7.65 -11.11
#